data_AF-X1MVD8-F1
#
_entry.id   AF-X1MVD8-F1
#
_cell.length_a   1.000
_cell.length_b   1.000
_cell.length_c   1.000
_cell.angle_alpha   90.00
_cell.angle_beta   90.00
_cell.angle_gamma   90.00
#
_symmetry.space_group_name_H-M   'P 1'
#
loop_
_entity.id
_entity.type
_entity.pdbx_description
1 polymer ?
#
loop_
_entity_poly.entity_id
_entity_poly.type
_entity_poly.pdbx_seq_one_letter_code
_entity_poly.pdbx_strand_id
1 'polypeptide(L)'
;MPDDMSNLILKQIAEIEQKDEAQVLAELAGELIGEMVYTVKTYDRRAKKEIERSRLSWAGTKEVARSRGNIVLSEPVVTDLDNTIRIMVRATDLTRNFTVFGGCQQPRKMKLTTAEREVTLRLLRFWAYYGNVYPKASTVAAEPGCSKATFWRTIALLERLGLMRRINRYVIRPHAQISNLYRHKG
;
A
#
# COMPACT_ATOMS: atom_id res chain seq x y z
N MET A 1 0.15 30.76 1.37
CA MET A 1 1.56 30.57 0.95
C MET A 1 2.34 29.49 1.73
N PRO A 2 1.89 28.95 2.89
CA PRO A 2 2.48 27.73 3.46
C PRO A 2 1.99 26.42 2.82
N ASP A 3 0.75 26.42 2.32
CA ASP A 3 0.05 25.20 1.85
C ASP A 3 0.59 24.68 0.51
N ASP A 4 0.97 25.57 -0.40
CA ASP A 4 1.45 25.19 -1.74
C ASP A 4 2.80 24.47 -1.68
N MET A 5 3.72 24.96 -0.84
CA MET A 5 5.02 24.31 -0.62
C MET A 5 4.89 22.99 0.13
N SER A 6 3.93 22.89 1.06
CA SER A 6 3.65 21.64 1.78
C SER A 6 3.09 20.58 0.83
N ASN A 7 2.19 20.98 -0.08
CA ASN A 7 1.66 20.10 -1.13
C ASN A 7 2.74 19.65 -2.12
N LEU A 8 3.69 20.53 -2.48
CA LEU A 8 4.79 20.19 -3.38
C LEU A 8 5.75 19.16 -2.74
N ILE A 9 6.05 19.32 -1.46
CA ILE A 9 6.86 18.36 -0.68
C ILE A 9 6.14 17.02 -0.55
N LEU A 10 4.84 17.03 -0.23
CA LEU A 10 4.04 15.80 -0.13
C LEU A 10 3.97 15.06 -1.47
N LYS A 11 3.84 15.78 -2.58
CA LYS A 11 3.87 15.20 -3.92
C LYS A 11 5.23 14.58 -4.25
N GLN A 12 6.32 15.26 -3.91
CA GLN A 12 7.68 14.70 -4.07
C GLN A 12 7.90 13.45 -3.22
N ILE A 13 7.38 13.41 -1.98
CA ILE A 13 7.46 12.22 -1.12
C ILE A 13 6.69 11.05 -1.75
N ALA A 14 5.45 11.30 -2.19
CA ALA A 14 4.63 10.27 -2.84
C ALA A 14 5.27 9.74 -4.13
N GLU A 15 5.91 10.60 -4.93
CA GLU A 15 6.66 10.19 -6.13
C GLU A 15 7.88 9.32 -5.81
N ILE A 16 8.56 9.57 -4.69
CA ILE A 16 9.68 8.75 -4.22
C ILE A 16 9.18 7.40 -3.71
N GLU A 17 8.14 7.40 -2.88
CA GLU A 17 7.53 6.17 -2.36
C GLU A 17 7.04 5.27 -3.51
N GLN A 18 6.42 5.85 -4.54
CA GLN A 18 5.98 5.13 -5.72
C GLN A 18 7.14 4.51 -6.51
N LYS A 19 8.29 5.21 -6.59
CA LYS A 19 9.50 4.69 -7.23
C LYS A 19 10.14 3.56 -6.42
N ASP A 20 10.21 3.70 -5.08
CA ASP A 20 10.69 2.65 -4.19
C ASP A 20 9.78 1.41 -4.27
N GLU A 21 8.46 1.59 -4.26
CA GLU A 21 7.50 0.49 -4.41
C GLU A 21 7.66 -0.22 -5.76
N ALA A 22 7.82 0.53 -6.85
CA ALA A 22 8.07 -0.06 -8.17
C ALA A 22 9.39 -0.86 -8.21
N GLN A 23 10.44 -0.36 -7.55
CA GLN A 23 11.70 -1.10 -7.40
C GLN A 23 11.48 -2.39 -6.60
N VAL A 24 10.77 -2.34 -5.46
CA VAL A 24 10.47 -3.55 -4.67
C VAL A 24 9.69 -4.58 -5.49
N LEU A 25 8.70 -4.16 -6.26
CA LEU A 25 7.90 -5.05 -7.11
C LEU A 25 8.73 -5.67 -8.24
N ALA A 26 9.63 -4.91 -8.88
CA ALA A 26 10.53 -5.41 -9.91
C ALA A 26 11.49 -6.48 -9.36
N GLU A 27 12.02 -6.28 -8.15
CA GLU A 27 12.86 -7.27 -7.48
C GLU A 27 12.11 -8.56 -7.17
N LEU A 28 10.85 -8.45 -6.70
CA LEU A 28 10.00 -9.62 -6.43
C LEU A 28 9.67 -10.40 -7.71
N ALA A 29 9.63 -9.72 -8.86
CA ALA A 29 9.50 -10.34 -10.17
C ALA A 29 10.81 -10.94 -10.72
N GLY A 30 11.93 -10.79 -10.00
CA GLY A 30 13.25 -11.31 -10.39
C GLY A 30 14.07 -10.37 -11.28
N GLU A 31 13.66 -9.10 -11.42
CA GLU A 31 14.38 -8.12 -12.23
C GLU A 31 15.52 -7.44 -11.45
N LEU A 32 16.59 -7.11 -12.16
CA LEU A 32 17.76 -6.39 -11.63
C LEU A 32 17.53 -4.87 -11.68
N ILE A 33 17.58 -4.22 -10.53
CA ILE A 33 17.30 -2.78 -10.40
C ILE A 33 18.60 -2.00 -10.45
N GLY A 34 18.74 -1.12 -11.45
CA GLY A 34 19.97 -0.36 -11.70
C GLY A 34 20.03 1.03 -11.04
N GLU A 35 18.90 1.67 -10.72
CA GLU A 35 18.90 3.05 -10.25
C GLU A 35 19.12 3.11 -8.73
N MET A 36 20.33 3.53 -8.32
CA MET A 36 20.81 3.49 -6.93
C MET A 36 20.67 4.82 -6.15
N VAL A 37 20.51 5.94 -6.85
CA VAL A 37 20.49 7.29 -6.24
C VAL A 37 19.45 8.15 -6.95
N TYR A 38 18.66 8.90 -6.18
CA TYR A 38 17.76 9.92 -6.69
C TYR A 38 18.17 11.30 -6.19
N THR A 39 17.94 12.34 -6.99
CA THR A 39 18.12 13.73 -6.54
C THR A 39 16.76 14.35 -6.25
N VAL A 40 16.62 14.95 -5.05
CA VAL A 40 15.39 15.61 -4.61
C VAL A 40 15.67 17.07 -4.34
N LYS A 41 14.84 17.96 -4.91
CA LYS A 41 14.89 19.40 -4.61
C LYS A 41 14.15 19.66 -3.31
N THR A 42 14.89 20.04 -2.26
CA THR A 42 14.34 20.38 -0.95
C THR A 42 14.56 21.86 -0.68
N TYR A 43 13.54 22.56 -0.19
CA TYR A 43 13.69 23.96 0.21
C TYR A 43 14.30 24.05 1.63
N ASP A 44 15.46 24.70 1.75
CA ASP A 44 16.05 24.97 3.05
C ASP A 44 15.49 26.27 3.62
N ARG A 45 14.68 26.15 4.67
CA ARG A 45 14.06 27.29 5.35
C ARG A 45 15.08 28.24 5.99
N ARG A 46 16.28 27.77 6.36
CA ARG A 46 17.31 28.61 6.97
C ARG A 46 18.09 29.40 5.93
N ALA A 47 18.45 28.75 4.83
CA ALA A 47 19.19 29.39 3.73
C ALA A 47 18.27 30.15 2.75
N LYS A 48 16.94 30.01 2.88
CA LYS A 48 15.91 30.53 1.96
C LYS A 48 16.21 30.19 0.49
N LYS A 49 16.78 29.01 0.23
CA LYS A 49 17.19 28.54 -1.09
C LYS A 49 16.72 27.12 -1.32
N GLU A 50 16.46 26.79 -2.58
CA GLU A 50 16.32 25.40 -3.00
C GLU A 50 17.69 24.74 -2.97
N ILE A 51 17.75 23.57 -2.34
CA ILE A 51 18.96 22.75 -2.26
C ILE A 51 18.64 21.38 -2.84
N GLU A 52 19.50 20.91 -3.73
CA GLU A 52 19.44 19.54 -4.23
C GLU A 52 20.08 18.60 -3.21
N ARG A 53 19.32 17.57 -2.80
CA ARG A 53 19.80 16.50 -1.93
C ARG A 53 19.72 15.18 -2.65
N SER A 54 20.87 14.52 -2.79
CA SER A 54 20.93 13.13 -3.22
C SER A 54 20.43 12.22 -2.10
N ARG A 55 19.54 11.29 -2.44
CA ARG A 55 19.01 10.23 -1.58
C ARG A 55 19.30 8.88 -2.21
N LEU A 56 19.47 7.86 -1.39
CA LEU A 56 19.63 6.48 -1.87
C LEU A 56 18.26 5.92 -2.24
N SER A 57 18.23 5.12 -3.30
CA SER A 57 17.07 4.30 -3.65
C SER A 57 16.92 3.07 -2.76
N TRP A 58 15.79 2.37 -2.86
CA TRP A 58 15.68 1.01 -2.34
C TRP A 58 16.89 0.13 -2.76
N ALA A 59 17.21 0.10 -4.06
CA ALA A 59 18.36 -0.64 -4.58
C ALA A 59 19.71 -0.15 -4.04
N GLY A 60 19.92 1.17 -4.00
CA GLY A 60 21.15 1.78 -3.49
C GLY A 60 21.31 1.60 -1.98
N THR A 61 20.23 1.60 -1.22
CA THR A 61 20.24 1.34 0.22
C THR A 61 20.66 -0.09 0.51
N LYS A 62 20.13 -1.07 -0.24
CA LYS A 62 20.58 -2.47 -0.13
C LYS A 62 22.01 -2.66 -0.57
N GLU A 63 22.44 -2.03 -1.66
CA GLU A 63 23.81 -2.19 -2.14
C GLU A 63 24.83 -1.54 -1.20
N VAL A 64 24.49 -0.38 -0.62
CA VAL A 64 25.26 0.22 0.47
C VAL A 64 25.26 -0.69 1.71
N ALA A 65 24.15 -1.34 2.04
CA ALA A 65 24.10 -2.30 3.14
C ALA A 65 24.96 -3.54 2.88
N ARG A 66 24.90 -4.11 1.66
CA ARG A 66 25.66 -5.29 1.23
C ARG A 66 27.16 -5.00 1.14
N SER A 67 27.53 -3.95 0.41
CA SER A 67 28.93 -3.54 0.24
C SER A 67 29.61 -3.18 1.56
N ARG A 68 28.83 -2.78 2.57
CA ARG A 68 29.38 -2.43 3.87
C ARG A 68 29.43 -3.56 4.86
N GLY A 69 28.58 -4.59 4.76
CA GLY A 69 28.63 -5.78 5.62
C GLY A 69 28.56 -5.54 7.14
N ASN A 70 28.42 -4.29 7.60
CA ASN A 70 28.66 -3.84 8.97
C ASN A 70 27.44 -3.14 9.57
N ILE A 71 26.26 -3.40 9.00
CA ILE A 71 24.98 -2.94 9.54
C ILE A 71 24.46 -4.02 10.47
N VAL A 72 24.43 -3.71 11.76
CA VAL A 72 23.80 -4.57 12.76
C VAL A 72 22.35 -4.13 12.93
N LEU A 73 21.43 -5.04 12.64
CA LEU A 73 20.01 -4.87 12.96
C LEU A 73 19.79 -5.35 14.40
N SER A 74 19.16 -4.52 15.22
CA SER A 74 18.65 -4.99 16.51
C SER A 74 17.41 -5.84 16.30
N GLU A 75 17.07 -6.64 17.32
CA GLU A 75 15.76 -7.26 17.36
C GLU A 75 14.64 -6.21 17.20
N PRO A 76 13.59 -6.53 16.42
CA PRO A 76 12.44 -5.66 16.26
C PRO A 76 11.72 -5.49 17.60
N VAL A 77 11.56 -4.25 18.04
CA VAL A 77 10.72 -3.93 19.19
C VAL A 77 9.28 -3.81 18.71
N VAL A 78 8.47 -4.81 19.07
CA VAL A 78 7.03 -4.80 18.82
C VAL A 78 6.34 -4.17 20.03
N THR A 79 5.70 -3.02 19.81
CA THR A 79 4.88 -2.35 20.80
C THR A 79 3.42 -2.56 20.47
N ASP A 80 2.72 -3.20 21.39
CA ASP A 80 1.26 -3.32 21.34
C ASP A 80 0.63 -2.04 21.89
N LEU A 81 0.01 -1.23 21.03
CA LEU A 81 -0.78 -0.07 21.43
C LEU A 81 -2.27 -0.41 21.26
N ASP A 82 -3.14 0.26 22.02
CA ASP A 82 -4.58 -0.04 22.09
C ASP A 82 -5.26 -0.19 20.72
N ASN A 83 -4.84 0.62 19.74
CA ASN A 83 -5.44 0.65 18.40
C ASN A 83 -4.49 0.30 17.26
N THR A 84 -3.19 0.15 17.52
CA THR A 84 -2.16 -0.07 16.50
C THR A 84 -1.08 -1.01 17.00
N ILE A 85 -0.53 -1.83 16.12
CA ILE A 85 0.72 -2.54 16.37
C ILE A 85 1.81 -1.67 15.77
N ARG A 86 2.79 -1.28 16.60
CA ARG A 86 3.98 -0.55 16.14
C ARG A 86 5.15 -1.51 16.15
N ILE A 87 5.87 -1.57 15.04
CA ILE A 87 7.12 -2.33 14.95
C ILE A 87 8.23 -1.32 14.68
N MET A 88 9.27 -1.35 15.51
CA MET A 88 10.46 -0.52 15.37
C MET A 88 11.70 -1.41 15.24
N VAL A 89 12.56 -1.11 14.27
CA VAL A 89 13.85 -1.77 14.08
C VAL A 89 14.94 -0.72 14.15
N ARG A 90 16.00 -0.99 14.90
CA ARG A 90 17.19 -0.16 14.91
C ARG A 90 18.22 -0.79 14.00
N ALA A 91 18.77 0.00 13.09
CA ALA A 91 19.91 -0.36 12.26
C ALA A 91 21.09 0.52 12.64
N THR A 92 22.22 -0.09 13.01
CA THR A 92 23.44 0.63 13.38
C THR A 92 24.53 0.31 12.36
N ASP A 93 25.07 1.35 11.71
CA ASP A 93 26.27 1.25 10.87
C ASP A 93 27.50 1.40 11.77
N LEU A 94 28.23 0.30 11.97
CA LEU A 94 29.41 0.27 12.83
C LEU A 94 30.62 1.03 12.25
N THR A 95 30.67 1.24 10.93
CA THR A 95 31.79 1.91 10.27
C THR A 95 31.69 3.43 10.40
N ARG A 96 30.48 3.97 10.32
CA ARG A 96 30.21 5.41 10.42
C ARG A 96 29.66 5.85 11.78
N ASN A 97 29.48 4.88 12.68
CA ASN A 97 28.96 5.06 14.03
C ASN A 97 27.68 5.90 14.08
N PHE A 98 26.74 5.64 13.17
CA PHE A 98 25.43 6.27 13.18
C PHE A 98 24.33 5.20 13.20
N THR A 99 23.20 5.58 13.78
CA THR A 99 22.06 4.69 13.99
C THR A 99 20.81 5.28 13.37
N VAL A 100 20.06 4.46 12.64
CA VAL A 100 18.79 4.81 12.01
C VAL A 100 17.70 3.91 12.56
N PHE A 101 16.51 4.46 12.74
CA PHE A 101 15.33 3.73 13.19
C PHE A 101 14.35 3.61 12.02
N GLY A 102 14.06 2.37 11.62
CA GLY A 102 12.95 2.05 10.74
C GLY A 102 11.73 1.69 11.57
N GLY A 103 10.54 2.15 11.20
CA GLY A 103 9.33 1.84 11.94
C GLY A 103 8.10 1.79 11.05
N CYS A 104 7.19 0.87 11.35
CA CYS A 104 5.86 0.82 10.76
C CYS A 104 4.79 0.78 11.86
N GLN A 105 3.60 1.30 11.53
CA GLN A 105 2.43 1.25 12.39
C GLN A 105 1.26 0.69 11.62
N GLN A 106 0.64 -0.36 12.13
CA GLN A 106 -0.52 -1.01 11.54
C GLN A 106 -1.73 -0.92 12.49
N PRO A 107 -2.87 -0.33 12.09
CA PRO A 107 -4.09 -0.36 12.88
C PRO A 107 -4.59 -1.79 13.14
N ARG A 108 -4.99 -2.08 14.39
CA ARG A 108 -5.53 -3.39 14.82
C ARG A 108 -6.90 -3.69 14.23
N LYS A 109 -7.71 -2.65 14.01
CA LYS A 109 -9.05 -2.76 13.42
C LYS A 109 -9.09 -1.96 12.13
N MET A 110 -9.36 -2.65 11.02
CA MET A 110 -9.91 -1.97 9.85
C MET A 110 -11.24 -1.34 10.28
N LYS A 111 -11.43 -0.03 10.06
CA LYS A 111 -12.65 0.70 10.44
C LYS A 111 -13.82 0.34 9.51
N LEU A 112 -14.19 -0.94 9.46
CA LEU A 112 -15.42 -1.41 8.84
C LEU A 112 -16.50 -1.48 9.92
N THR A 113 -17.67 -0.92 9.62
CA THR A 113 -18.87 -1.21 10.39
C THR A 113 -19.22 -2.70 10.30
N THR A 114 -20.02 -3.22 11.23
CA THR A 114 -20.46 -4.63 11.21
C THR A 114 -21.09 -5.02 9.87
N ALA A 115 -21.90 -4.12 9.29
CA ALA A 115 -22.56 -4.37 8.02
C ALA A 115 -21.57 -4.34 6.83
N GLU A 116 -20.59 -3.42 6.83
CA GLU A 116 -19.54 -3.40 5.81
C GLU A 116 -18.66 -4.66 5.90
N ARG A 117 -18.30 -5.08 7.11
CA ARG A 117 -17.54 -6.31 7.35
C ARG A 117 -18.26 -7.53 6.80
N GLU A 118 -19.56 -7.64 7.02
CA GLU A 118 -20.36 -8.77 6.56
C GLU A 118 -20.42 -8.84 5.03
N VAL A 119 -20.62 -7.68 4.38
CA VAL A 119 -20.57 -7.56 2.92
C VAL A 119 -19.20 -7.95 2.39
N THR A 120 -18.11 -7.43 2.98
CA THR A 120 -16.73 -7.75 2.58
C THR A 120 -16.44 -9.25 2.70
N LEU A 121 -16.79 -9.87 3.82
CA LEU A 121 -16.58 -11.31 4.05
C LEU A 121 -17.37 -12.16 3.05
N ARG A 122 -18.59 -11.74 2.69
CA ARG A 122 -19.40 -12.47 1.71
C ARG A 122 -18.82 -12.37 0.31
N LEU A 123 -18.34 -11.19 -0.08
CA LEU A 123 -17.62 -11.01 -1.35
C LEU A 123 -16.35 -11.86 -1.38
N LEU A 124 -15.59 -11.90 -0.29
CA LEU A 124 -14.41 -12.74 -0.15
C LEU A 124 -14.74 -14.23 -0.27
N ARG A 125 -15.86 -14.68 0.35
CA ARG A 125 -16.34 -16.06 0.18
C ARG A 125 -16.67 -16.35 -1.27
N PHE A 126 -17.46 -15.50 -1.93
CA PHE A 126 -17.77 -15.68 -3.35
C PHE A 126 -16.49 -15.70 -4.20
N TRP A 127 -15.50 -14.88 -3.87
CA TRP A 127 -14.23 -14.86 -4.56
C TRP A 127 -13.44 -16.14 -4.36
N ALA A 128 -13.36 -16.63 -3.12
CA ALA A 128 -12.67 -17.89 -2.80
C ALA A 128 -13.30 -19.10 -3.51
N TYR A 129 -14.64 -19.11 -3.66
CA TYR A 129 -15.35 -20.21 -4.32
C TYR A 129 -15.32 -20.12 -5.86
N TYR A 130 -15.49 -18.93 -6.43
CA TYR A 130 -15.73 -18.75 -7.87
C TYR A 130 -14.64 -17.94 -8.60
N GLY A 131 -13.66 -17.40 -7.90
CA GLY A 131 -12.72 -16.44 -8.44
C GLY A 131 -13.40 -15.09 -8.64
N ASN A 132 -13.72 -14.71 -9.88
CA ASN A 132 -14.35 -13.41 -10.14
C ASN A 132 -15.80 -13.34 -9.62
N VAL A 133 -16.15 -12.24 -8.97
CA VAL A 133 -17.44 -12.09 -8.27
C VAL A 133 -18.34 -11.09 -9.02
N TYR A 134 -19.57 -11.49 -9.36
CA TYR A 134 -20.58 -10.65 -10.00
C TYR A 134 -21.87 -10.59 -9.17
N PRO A 135 -21.78 -10.09 -7.93
CA PRO A 135 -22.87 -10.19 -6.98
C PRO A 135 -23.97 -9.20 -7.36
N LYS A 136 -25.22 -9.67 -7.41
CA LYS A 136 -26.35 -8.74 -7.48
C LYS A 136 -26.55 -8.12 -6.11
N ALA A 137 -26.71 -6.80 -6.05
CA ALA A 137 -26.94 -6.09 -4.79
C ALA A 137 -28.15 -6.67 -4.02
N SER A 138 -29.18 -7.16 -4.73
CA SER A 138 -30.34 -7.83 -4.14
C SER A 138 -30.02 -9.18 -3.49
N THR A 139 -29.03 -9.91 -3.99
CA THR A 139 -28.62 -11.22 -3.44
C THR A 139 -27.83 -11.05 -2.14
N VAL A 140 -27.12 -9.93 -2.00
CA VAL A 140 -26.35 -9.60 -0.79
C VAL A 140 -27.21 -8.84 0.24
N ALA A 141 -28.17 -8.04 -0.22
CA ALA A 141 -29.08 -7.27 0.63
C ALA A 141 -30.37 -8.02 1.05
N ALA A 142 -30.47 -9.32 0.78
CA ALA A 142 -31.63 -10.14 1.16
C ALA A 142 -31.64 -10.55 2.65
N GLU A 143 -30.53 -10.37 3.36
CA GLU A 143 -30.41 -10.73 4.77
C GLU A 143 -30.60 -9.54 5.71
N PRO A 144 -31.11 -9.80 6.94
CA PRO A 144 -31.40 -8.75 7.91
C PRO A 144 -30.12 -8.01 8.30
N GLY A 145 -30.15 -6.68 8.19
CA GLY A 145 -29.04 -5.80 8.58
C GLY A 145 -28.20 -5.23 7.43
N CYS A 146 -28.40 -5.67 6.19
CA CYS A 146 -27.70 -5.12 5.03
C CYS A 146 -28.66 -4.57 3.97
N SER A 147 -28.72 -3.23 3.83
CA SER A 147 -29.49 -2.59 2.76
C SER A 147 -28.70 -2.54 1.45
N LYS A 148 -29.40 -2.34 0.32
CA LYS A 148 -28.74 -2.08 -0.97
C LYS A 148 -27.79 -0.86 -0.90
N ALA A 149 -28.14 0.16 -0.10
CA ALA A 149 -27.30 1.33 0.08
C ALA A 149 -26.02 0.98 0.86
N THR A 150 -26.12 0.17 1.91
CA THR A 150 -24.98 -0.31 2.70
C THR A 150 -24.03 -1.12 1.83
N PHE A 151 -24.56 -1.98 0.96
CA PHE A 151 -23.78 -2.73 -0.01
C PHE A 151 -22.94 -1.79 -0.90
N TRP A 152 -23.57 -0.81 -1.56
CA TRP A 152 -22.85 0.12 -2.45
C TRP A 152 -21.84 1.01 -1.71
N ARG A 153 -22.14 1.44 -0.48
CA ARG A 153 -21.18 2.17 0.35
C ARG A 153 -19.95 1.32 0.68
N THR A 154 -20.16 0.05 1.03
CA THR A 154 -19.08 -0.89 1.31
C THR A 154 -18.20 -1.09 0.07
N ILE A 155 -18.81 -1.29 -1.09
CA ILE A 155 -18.10 -1.43 -2.36
C ILE A 155 -17.24 -0.19 -2.64
N ALA A 156 -17.81 1.02 -2.51
CA ALA A 156 -17.07 2.27 -2.71
C ALA A 156 -15.93 2.45 -1.69
N LEU A 157 -16.14 2.02 -0.44
CA LEU A 157 -15.11 2.04 0.60
C LEU A 157 -13.95 1.09 0.25
N LEU A 158 -14.25 -0.14 -0.17
CA LEU A 158 -13.24 -1.12 -0.59
C LEU A 158 -12.45 -0.66 -1.82
N GLU A 159 -13.11 0.00 -2.79
CA GLU A 159 -12.45 0.63 -3.93
C GLU A 159 -11.52 1.77 -3.49
N ARG A 160 -11.99 2.66 -2.62
CA ARG A 160 -11.17 3.77 -2.09
C ARG A 160 -9.96 3.27 -1.32
N LEU A 161 -10.08 2.15 -0.61
CA LEU A 161 -8.98 1.53 0.13
C LEU A 161 -8.04 0.72 -0.77
N GLY A 162 -8.29 0.61 -2.08
CA GLY A 162 -7.48 -0.18 -3.01
C GLY A 162 -7.61 -1.69 -2.82
N LEU A 163 -8.56 -2.16 -2.00
CA LEU A 163 -8.75 -3.57 -1.67
C LEU A 163 -9.55 -4.33 -2.74
N MET A 164 -10.18 -3.61 -3.65
CA MET A 164 -10.99 -4.16 -4.72
C MET A 164 -10.90 -3.27 -5.96
N ARG A 165 -10.85 -3.92 -7.13
CA ARG A 165 -10.97 -3.25 -8.43
C ARG A 165 -12.26 -3.71 -9.12
N ARG A 166 -13.19 -2.78 -9.35
CA ARG A 166 -14.37 -3.06 -10.18
C ARG A 166 -14.00 -2.92 -11.65
N ILE A 167 -14.23 -3.97 -12.42
CA ILE A 167 -14.02 -3.96 -13.87
C ILE A 167 -15.37 -3.87 -14.56
N ASN A 168 -15.47 -3.02 -15.57
CA ASN A 168 -16.69 -2.92 -16.37
C ASN A 168 -16.85 -4.20 -17.21
N ARG A 169 -17.98 -4.89 -17.02
CA ARG A 169 -18.31 -6.15 -17.70
C ARG A 169 -18.22 -6.04 -19.23
N TYR A 170 -18.56 -4.89 -19.78
CA TYR A 170 -18.58 -4.66 -21.23
C TYR A 170 -17.18 -4.47 -21.83
N VAL A 171 -16.18 -4.23 -20.99
CA VAL A 171 -14.79 -4.02 -21.41
C VAL A 171 -14.04 -5.35 -21.56
N ILE A 172 -14.37 -6.36 -20.75
CA ILE A 172 -13.67 -7.66 -20.79
C ILE A 172 -14.26 -8.61 -21.85
N ARG A 173 -15.60 -8.68 -21.98
CA ARG A 173 -16.25 -9.48 -23.03
C ARG A 173 -17.59 -8.85 -23.43
N PRO A 174 -17.69 -8.22 -24.62
CA PRO A 174 -18.97 -7.82 -25.17
C PRO A 174 -19.88 -9.05 -25.27
N HIS A 175 -21.11 -8.95 -24.76
CA HIS A 175 -22.15 -9.99 -24.87
C HIS A 175 -22.02 -11.27 -24.02
N ALA A 176 -21.14 -11.34 -23.02
CA ALA A 176 -21.08 -12.51 -22.13
C ALA A 176 -22.23 -12.53 -21.08
N GLN A 177 -22.98 -13.62 -21.00
CA GLN A 177 -23.93 -13.88 -19.90
C GLN A 177 -23.18 -14.09 -18.57
N ILE A 178 -23.71 -13.53 -17.48
CA ILE A 178 -23.09 -13.52 -16.14
C ILE A 178 -22.79 -14.94 -15.62
N SER A 179 -23.65 -15.91 -15.93
CA SER A 179 -23.47 -17.33 -15.55
C SER A 179 -22.20 -17.96 -16.14
N ASN A 180 -21.75 -17.48 -17.30
CA ASN A 180 -20.56 -18.01 -17.99
C ASN A 180 -19.25 -17.41 -17.45
N LEU A 181 -19.31 -16.36 -16.63
CA LEU A 181 -18.13 -15.68 -16.09
C LEU A 181 -17.59 -16.34 -14.80
N TYR A 182 -18.41 -17.12 -14.09
CA TYR A 182 -18.01 -17.84 -12.87
C TYR A 182 -17.20 -19.12 -13.13
N ARG A 183 -17.02 -19.52 -14.39
CA ARG A 183 -16.42 -20.83 -14.76
C ARG A 183 -14.95 -20.78 -15.17
N HIS A 184 -14.35 -19.61 -15.31
CA HIS A 184 -12.96 -19.51 -15.74
C HIS A 184 -12.04 -19.35 -14.52
N LYS A 185 -11.54 -20.49 -14.02
CA LYS A 185 -10.26 -20.53 -13.31
C LYS A 185 -9.15 -20.37 -14.35
N GLY A 186 -8.46 -19.23 -14.30
CA GLY A 186 -7.14 -19.04 -14.88
C GLY A 186 -6.19 -18.80 -13.73
#